data_AF-A0A916ZFN8-F1
#
_entry.id   AF-A0A916ZFN8-F1
#
_cell.length_a   1.000
_cell.length_b   1.000
_cell.length_c   1.000
_cell.angle_alpha   90.00
_cell.angle_beta   90.00
_cell.angle_gamma   90.00
#
_symmetry.space_group_name_H-M   'P 1'
#
loop_
_entity.id
_entity.type
_entity.pdbx_description
1 polymer ?
#
loop_
_entity_poly.entity_id
_entity_poly.type
_entity_poly.pdbx_seq_one_letter_code
_entity_poly.pdbx_strand_id
1 'polypeptide(L)'
;MKMRKSEDIAFGRVIRELRLARGLTQQQLGNAVSMSYQQIQKYETGANRVAISTLFGLANCLGMTPSDLLLKVEHQLNGTVGE
;
A
#
# COMPACT_ATOMS: atom_id res chain seq x y z
N MET A 1 -8.18 19.45 8.42
CA MET A 1 -8.07 18.29 7.50
C MET A 1 -6.61 18.19 7.07
N LYS A 2 -5.87 17.14 7.46
CA LYS A 2 -4.44 17.03 7.15
C LYS A 2 -4.28 16.68 5.67
N MET A 3 -3.48 17.47 4.95
CA MET A 3 -3.19 17.20 3.54
C MET A 3 -2.51 15.83 3.41
N ARG A 4 -3.06 14.95 2.57
CA ARG A 4 -2.43 13.65 2.27
C ARG A 4 -1.18 13.90 1.45
N LYS A 5 -0.08 13.23 1.80
CA LYS A 5 1.14 13.38 1.03
C LYS A 5 1.12 12.49 -0.21
N SER A 6 1.84 12.88 -1.26
CA SER A 6 1.93 12.12 -2.50
C SER A 6 2.46 10.71 -2.27
N GLU A 7 3.40 10.52 -1.34
CA GLU A 7 3.98 9.21 -1.00
C GLU A 7 2.95 8.27 -0.38
N ASP A 8 2.11 8.77 0.54
CA ASP A 8 1.04 7.97 1.16
C ASP A 8 0.00 7.53 0.11
N ILE A 9 -0.32 8.41 -0.85
CA ILE A 9 -1.27 8.12 -1.94
C ILE A 9 -0.66 7.09 -2.92
N ALA A 10 0.58 7.29 -3.34
CA ALA A 10 1.28 6.37 -4.24
C ALA A 10 1.42 4.98 -3.60
N PHE A 11 1.80 4.93 -2.32
CA PHE A 11 1.84 3.69 -1.54
C PHE A 11 0.48 2.98 -1.55
N GLY A 12 -0.60 3.72 -1.25
CA GLY A 12 -1.95 3.18 -1.25
C GLY A 12 -2.38 2.59 -2.59
N ARG A 13 -2.05 3.27 -3.71
CA ARG A 13 -2.33 2.77 -5.06
C ARG A 13 -1.61 1.45 -5.34
N VAL A 14 -0.31 1.38 -5.04
CA VAL A 14 0.48 0.16 -5.25
C VAL A 14 -0.05 -1.01 -4.42
N ILE A 15 -0.40 -0.79 -3.14
CA ILE A 15 -1.01 -1.85 -2.32
C ILE A 15 -2.34 -2.33 -2.91
N ARG A 16 -3.19 -1.41 -3.35
CA ARG A 16 -4.47 -1.75 -3.98
C ARG A 16 -4.27 -2.60 -5.23
N GLU A 17 -3.36 -2.19 -6.11
CA GLU A 17 -3.04 -2.90 -7.35
C GLU A 17 -2.50 -4.31 -7.05
N LEU A 18 -1.53 -4.44 -6.16
CA LEU A 18 -0.94 -5.73 -5.79
C LEU A 18 -1.95 -6.67 -5.12
N ARG A 19 -2.85 -6.12 -4.30
CA ARG A 19 -3.94 -6.87 -3.67
C ARG A 19 -4.91 -7.41 -4.73
N LEU A 20 -5.34 -6.56 -5.65
CA LEU A 20 -6.28 -6.94 -6.71
C LEU A 20 -5.66 -7.96 -7.68
N ALA A 21 -4.38 -7.80 -8.02
CA ALA A 21 -3.65 -8.77 -8.85
C ALA A 21 -3.56 -10.16 -8.22
N ARG A 22 -3.69 -10.25 -6.88
CA ARG A 22 -3.75 -11.51 -6.12
C ARG A 22 -5.17 -11.99 -5.84
N GLY A 23 -6.20 -11.31 -6.36
CA GLY A 23 -7.60 -11.65 -6.12
C GLY A 23 -8.06 -11.49 -4.67
N LEU A 24 -7.32 -10.73 -3.85
CA LEU A 24 -7.61 -10.57 -2.43
C LEU A 24 -8.61 -9.44 -2.18
N THR A 25 -9.55 -9.63 -1.25
CA THR A 25 -10.36 -8.54 -0.68
C THR A 25 -9.56 -7.75 0.36
N GLN A 26 -10.01 -6.54 0.70
CA GLN A 26 -9.36 -5.74 1.77
C GLN A 26 -9.39 -6.47 3.12
N GLN A 27 -10.45 -7.22 3.41
CA GLN A 27 -10.56 -8.04 4.61
C GLN A 27 -9.56 -9.20 4.59
N GLN A 28 -9.38 -9.87 3.45
CA GLN A 28 -8.40 -10.96 3.32
C GLN A 28 -6.96 -10.45 3.51
N LEU A 29 -6.60 -9.32 2.88
CA LEU A 29 -5.29 -8.71 3.09
C LEU A 29 -5.12 -8.29 4.55
N GLY A 30 -6.14 -7.65 5.15
CA GLY A 30 -6.12 -7.24 6.55
C GLY A 30 -5.86 -8.41 7.49
N ASN A 31 -6.62 -9.50 7.34
CA ASN A 31 -6.45 -10.71 8.14
C ASN A 31 -5.03 -11.28 8.03
N ALA A 32 -4.44 -11.26 6.84
CA ALA A 32 -3.09 -11.79 6.62
C ALA A 32 -1.98 -10.95 7.27
N VAL A 33 -2.24 -9.68 7.58
CA VAL A 33 -1.30 -8.79 8.30
C VAL A 33 -1.81 -8.36 9.68
N SER A 34 -2.79 -9.09 10.24
CA SER A 34 -3.40 -8.80 11.56
C SER A 34 -3.96 -7.38 11.69
N MET A 35 -4.63 -6.89 10.64
CA MET A 35 -5.25 -5.57 10.56
C MET A 35 -6.71 -5.64 10.16
N SER A 36 -7.48 -4.62 10.54
CA SER A 36 -8.86 -4.49 10.11
C SER A 36 -8.97 -4.09 8.64
N TYR A 37 -10.09 -4.42 7.98
CA TYR A 37 -10.33 -4.00 6.60
C TYR A 37 -10.34 -2.47 6.48
N GLN A 38 -10.83 -1.74 7.50
CA GLN A 38 -10.83 -0.28 7.51
C GLN A 38 -9.41 0.29 7.52
N GLN A 39 -8.48 -0.40 8.19
CA GLN A 39 -7.08 0.02 8.21
C GLN A 39 -6.42 -0.18 6.84
N ILE A 40 -6.68 -1.31 6.18
CA ILE A 40 -6.28 -1.54 4.79
C ILE A 40 -6.86 -0.48 3.86
N GLN A 41 -8.17 -0.19 3.98
CA GLN A 41 -8.82 0.86 3.20
C GLN A 41 -8.17 2.24 3.41
N LYS A 42 -7.80 2.58 4.66
CA LYS A 42 -7.11 3.84 4.97
C LYS A 42 -5.71 3.90 4.38
N TYR A 43 -5.00 2.78 4.27
CA TYR A 43 -3.73 2.73 3.55
C TYR A 43 -3.93 2.87 2.04
N GLU A 44 -4.87 2.14 1.45
CA GLU A 44 -5.15 2.21 0.01
C GLU A 44 -5.57 3.61 -0.48
N THR A 45 -6.17 4.40 0.41
CA THR A 45 -6.61 5.77 0.13
C THR A 45 -5.58 6.83 0.53
N GLY A 46 -4.43 6.43 1.10
CA GLY A 46 -3.43 7.34 1.65
C GLY A 46 -3.94 8.18 2.83
N ALA A 47 -5.03 7.77 3.47
CA ALA A 47 -5.60 8.46 4.62
C ALA A 47 -4.74 8.27 5.89
N ASN A 48 -4.08 7.12 6.00
CA ASN A 48 -3.14 6.80 7.07
C ASN A 48 -1.73 6.60 6.52
N ARG A 49 -0.73 7.05 7.29
CA ARG A 49 0.67 6.70 7.08
C ARG A 49 0.91 5.23 7.43
N VAL A 50 1.87 4.65 6.73
CA VAL A 50 2.31 3.27 6.94
C VAL A 50 3.62 3.28 7.72
N ALA A 51 3.65 2.56 8.84
CA ALA A 51 4.87 2.37 9.61
C ALA A 51 5.79 1.36 8.90
N ILE A 52 7.10 1.43 9.16
CA ILE A 52 8.08 0.48 8.60
C ILE A 52 7.70 -0.97 8.91
N SER A 53 7.25 -1.28 10.13
CA SER A 53 6.81 -2.65 10.47
C SER A 53 5.65 -3.13 9.60
N THR A 54 4.68 -2.25 9.31
CA THR A 54 3.56 -2.54 8.42
C THR A 54 4.01 -2.73 6.97
N LEU A 55 4.95 -1.92 6.47
CA LEU A 55 5.54 -2.09 5.14
C LEU A 55 6.08 -3.52 4.98
N PHE A 56 6.87 -3.98 5.95
CA PHE A 56 7.46 -5.32 5.91
C PHE A 56 6.40 -6.42 5.98
N GLY A 57 5.39 -6.27 6.84
CA GLY A 57 4.26 -7.21 6.92
C GLY A 57 3.47 -7.30 5.61
N LEU A 58 3.18 -6.15 4.98
CA LEU A 58 2.48 -6.09 3.69
C LEU A 58 3.32 -6.71 2.57
N ALA A 59 4.62 -6.39 2.48
CA ALA A 59 5.51 -6.94 1.48
C ALA A 59 5.58 -8.48 1.57
N ASN A 60 5.75 -9.01 2.79
CA ASN A 60 5.75 -10.45 3.04
C ASN A 60 4.42 -11.12 2.65
N CYS A 61 3.28 -10.54 3.06
CA CYS A 61 1.96 -11.04 2.67
C CYS A 61 1.74 -11.00 1.16
N LEU A 62 2.28 -9.99 0.48
CA LEU A 62 2.24 -9.84 -0.96
C LEU A 62 3.37 -10.63 -1.65
N GLY A 63 4.12 -11.48 -0.95
CA GLY A 63 5.15 -12.35 -1.54
C GLY A 63 6.23 -11.60 -2.31
N MET A 64 6.69 -10.46 -1.78
CA MET A 64 7.79 -9.68 -2.35
C MET A 64 8.65 -9.03 -1.26
N THR A 65 9.82 -8.53 -1.63
CA THR A 65 10.66 -7.80 -0.68
C THR A 65 10.12 -6.39 -0.43
N PRO A 66 10.40 -5.78 0.73
CA PRO A 66 10.07 -4.37 0.97
C PRO A 66 10.71 -3.43 -0.06
N SER A 67 11.91 -3.77 -0.55
CA SER A 67 12.61 -3.01 -1.59
C SER A 67 11.85 -3.03 -2.92
N ASP A 68 11.36 -4.20 -3.36
CA ASP A 68 10.56 -4.30 -4.59
C ASP A 68 9.24 -3.51 -4.47
N LEU A 69 8.62 -3.55 -3.29
CA LEU A 69 7.42 -2.78 -3.00
C LEU A 69 7.70 -1.28 -3.10
N LEU A 70 8.79 -0.79 -2.48
CA LEU A 70 9.17 0.62 -2.54
C LEU A 70 9.54 1.06 -3.96
N LEU A 71 10.24 0.23 -4.73
CA LEU A 71 10.55 0.51 -6.13
C LEU A 71 9.28 0.71 -6.96
N LYS A 72 8.22 -0.06 -6.71
CA LYS A 72 6.90 0.16 -7.34
C LYS A 72 6.27 1.49 -6.92
N VAL A 73 6.43 1.89 -5.66
CA VAL A 73 5.92 3.16 -5.15
C VAL A 73 6.67 4.34 -5.77
N GLU A 74 7.99 4.24 -5.91
CA GLU A 74 8.82 5.23 -6.61
C GLU A 74 8.40 5.38 -8.08
N HIS A 75 8.18 4.28 -8.79
CA HIS A 75 7.64 4.33 -10.15
C HIS A 75 6.27 5.01 -10.20
N GLN A 76 5.38 4.73 -9.24
CA GLN A 76 4.07 5.36 -9.17
C GLN A 76 4.15 6.86 -8.86
N LEU A 77 5.13 7.28 -8.06
CA LEU A 77 5.42 8.70 -7.78
C LEU A 77 5.96 9.42 -9.01
N ASN A 78 6.92 8.80 -9.70
CA ASN A 78 7.55 9.39 -10.88
C ASN A 78 6.62 9.40 -12.10
N GLY A 79 5.72 8.42 -12.21
CA GLY A 79 4.69 8.33 -13.25
C GLY A 79 3.63 9.45 -13.17
N THR A 80 3.50 10.14 -12.03
CA THR A 80 2.66 11.34 -11.92
C THR A 80 3.33 12.65 -12.33
N VAL A 81 4.63 12.64 -12.69
CA VAL A 81 5.39 13.84 -13.09
C VAL A 81 5.47 14.00 -14.62
N GLY A 82 4.74 13.17 -15.38
CA GLY A 82 4.83 13.13 -16.83
C GLY A 82 3.51 12.89 -17.55
N GLU A 83 2.50 13.72 -17.26
CA GLU A 83 1.42 14.08 -18.19
C GLU A 83 1.09 15.58 -18.01
#